data_AF-A0AAE7P233-F1
#
_entry.id   AF-A0AAE7P233-F1
#
_cell.length_a   1.000
_cell.length_b   1.000
_cell.length_c   1.000
_cell.angle_alpha   90.00
_cell.angle_beta   90.00
_cell.angle_gamma   90.00
#
_symmetry.space_group_name_H-M   'P 1'
#
loop_
_entity.id
_entity.type
_entity.pdbx_description
1 polymer ?
#
loop_
_entity_poly.entity_id
_entity_poly.type
_entity_poly.pdbx_seq_one_letter_code
_entity_poly.pdbx_strand_id
1 'polypeptide(L)'
;MKSEMTTIIKDYKFETIIGMLDFERVAKQEVQINLEICSTSFIDYVLIIDFVKNFYNERQFQSVEESLEETSKALKEKFSSLTSLKMEILKTEILPNAVVGAKINTIF
;
A
#
# COMPACT_ATOMS: atom_id res chain seq x y z
N MET A 1 7.06 -28.86 -9.84
CA MET A 1 5.97 -27.94 -9.47
C MET A 1 6.63 -26.69 -8.92
N LYS A 2 6.47 -25.52 -9.54
CA LYS A 2 6.92 -24.27 -8.91
C LYS A 2 5.91 -23.94 -7.82
N SER A 3 6.34 -23.89 -6.57
CA SER A 3 5.51 -23.42 -5.48
C SER A 3 5.39 -21.89 -5.58
N GLU A 4 4.18 -21.36 -5.53
CA GLU A 4 3.98 -19.93 -5.30
C GLU A 4 4.09 -19.64 -3.81
N MET A 5 4.72 -18.52 -3.48
CA MET A 5 4.88 -18.04 -2.10
C MET A 5 4.04 -16.79 -1.91
N THR A 6 3.44 -16.64 -0.73
CA THR A 6 2.73 -15.43 -0.34
C THR A 6 3.49 -14.72 0.78
N THR A 7 4.02 -13.53 0.48
CA THR A 7 4.55 -12.62 1.49
C THR A 7 3.41 -11.82 2.08
N ILE A 8 3.35 -11.72 3.40
CA ILE A 8 2.26 -11.07 4.14
C ILE A 8 2.84 -9.94 4.98
N ILE A 9 2.28 -8.74 4.83
CA ILE A 9 2.53 -7.58 5.69
C ILE A 9 1.19 -7.18 6.28
N LYS A 10 1.11 -7.10 7.61
CA LYS A 10 -0.11 -6.77 8.34
C LYS A 10 0.11 -5.60 9.27
N ASP A 11 -0.92 -4.78 9.39
CA ASP A 11 -1.00 -3.66 10.33
C ASP A 11 0.22 -2.73 10.27
N TYR A 12 0.82 -2.56 9.09
CA TYR A 12 1.97 -1.68 8.92
C TYR A 12 1.50 -0.22 8.92
N LYS A 13 1.92 0.53 9.93
CA LYS A 13 1.51 1.92 10.14
C LYS A 13 2.62 2.90 9.78
N PHE A 14 2.26 3.97 9.09
CA PHE A 14 3.14 5.09 8.83
C PHE A 14 2.34 6.36 8.57
N GLU A 15 3.01 7.52 8.65
CA GLU A 15 2.40 8.81 8.39
C GLU A 15 2.66 9.27 6.95
N THR A 16 1.63 9.78 6.27
CA THR A 16 1.75 10.37 4.93
C THR A 16 0.70 11.45 4.68
N ILE A 17 0.91 12.29 3.66
CA ILE A 17 -0.10 13.23 3.16
C ILE A 17 -0.93 12.49 2.11
N ILE A 18 -2.24 12.37 2.32
CA ILE A 18 -3.15 11.68 1.39
C ILE A 18 -4.59 12.16 1.53
N GLY A 19 -5.19 12.57 0.42
CA GLY A 19 -6.57 13.06 0.42
C GLY A 19 -6.75 14.29 -0.48
N MET A 20 -8.02 14.63 -0.70
CA MET A 20 -8.45 15.73 -1.58
C MET A 20 -8.79 16.99 -0.79
N LEU A 21 -9.08 16.87 0.52
CA LEU A 21 -9.51 18.01 1.33
C LEU A 21 -8.30 18.85 1.74
N ASP A 22 -8.46 20.17 1.76
CA ASP A 22 -7.33 21.09 2.01
C ASP A 22 -6.57 20.78 3.30
N PHE A 23 -7.28 20.43 4.39
CA PHE A 23 -6.64 20.09 5.65
C PHE A 23 -5.82 18.78 5.59
N GLU A 24 -6.22 17.84 4.73
CA GLU A 24 -5.49 16.58 4.48
C GLU A 24 -4.17 16.83 3.73
N ARG A 25 -4.04 17.98 3.05
CA ARG A 25 -2.84 18.37 2.30
C ARG A 25 -1.79 19.08 3.14
N VAL A 26 -2.13 19.51 4.35
CA VAL A 26 -1.23 20.28 5.24
C VAL A 26 -0.67 19.41 6.38
N ALA A 27 -1.44 18.45 6.86
CA ALA A 27 -1.04 17.55 7.94
C ALA A 27 -0.83 16.11 7.44
N LYS A 28 0.20 15.45 7.95
CA LYS A 28 0.34 14.00 7.78
C LYS A 28 -0.76 13.28 8.56
N GLN A 29 -1.22 12.16 8.02
CA GLN A 29 -2.19 11.28 8.62
C GLN A 29 -1.55 9.90 8.83
N GLU A 30 -1.85 9.25 9.96
CA GLU A 30 -1.54 7.83 10.12
C GLU A 30 -2.39 7.00 9.15
N VAL A 31 -1.71 6.18 8.36
CA VAL A 31 -2.32 5.15 7.54
C VAL A 31 -1.81 3.78 7.96
N GLN A 32 -2.68 2.80 7.87
CA GLN A 32 -2.37 1.40 8.05
C GLN A 32 -2.49 0.67 6.70
N ILE A 33 -1.46 -0.09 6.33
CA ILE A 33 -1.45 -0.90 5.11
C ILE A 33 -1.35 -2.38 5.43
N ASN A 34 -2.15 -3.17 4.71
CA ASN A 34 -2.09 -4.62 4.65
C ASN A 34 -1.74 -5.04 3.22
N LEU A 35 -0.80 -5.98 3.07
CA LEU A 35 -0.36 -6.51 1.77
C LEU A 35 -0.31 -8.04 1.80
N GLU A 36 -0.89 -8.66 0.78
CA GLU A 36 -0.64 -10.06 0.42
C GLU A 36 -0.03 -10.08 -0.98
N ILE A 37 1.21 -10.56 -1.08
CA ILE A 37 2.00 -10.54 -2.31
C ILE A 37 2.29 -11.98 -2.71
N CYS A 38 1.65 -12.46 -3.78
CA CYS A 38 2.00 -13.75 -4.36
C CYS A 38 3.12 -13.60 -5.37
N SER A 39 4.08 -14.51 -5.32
CA SER A 39 5.27 -14.43 -6.15
C SER A 39 5.87 -15.80 -6.45
N THR A 40 6.62 -15.87 -7.57
CA THR A 40 7.34 -17.07 -8.01
C THR A 40 8.72 -17.23 -7.36
N SER A 41 9.17 -16.24 -6.61
CA SER A 41 10.46 -16.20 -5.91
C SER A 41 10.30 -15.52 -4.55
N PHE A 42 11.31 -15.67 -3.69
CA PHE A 42 11.37 -14.89 -2.46
C PHE A 42 11.32 -13.37 -2.75
N ILE A 43 10.57 -12.64 -1.91
CA ILE A 43 10.51 -11.18 -1.87
C ILE A 43 10.82 -10.74 -0.44
N ASP A 44 11.81 -9.86 -0.31
CA ASP A 44 12.18 -9.24 0.96
C ASP A 44 11.12 -8.21 1.37
N TYR A 45 10.40 -8.50 2.46
CA TYR A 45 9.34 -7.62 2.98
C TYR A 45 9.89 -6.29 3.52
N VAL A 46 11.16 -6.21 3.92
CA VAL A 46 11.78 -4.95 4.34
C VAL A 46 11.87 -4.01 3.14
N LEU A 47 12.31 -4.52 1.98
CA LEU A 47 12.35 -3.75 0.74
C LEU A 47 10.98 -3.28 0.27
N ILE A 48 9.93 -4.08 0.50
CA ILE A 48 8.54 -3.69 0.21
C ILE A 48 8.10 -2.56 1.12
N ILE A 49 8.29 -2.69 2.43
CA ILE A 49 7.91 -1.69 3.42
C ILE A 49 8.61 -0.35 3.15
N ASP A 50 9.93 -0.38 2.92
CA ASP A 50 10.71 0.82 2.64
C ASP A 50 10.27 1.47 1.33
N PHE A 51 10.02 0.66 0.30
CA PHE A 51 9.52 1.17 -0.98
C PHE A 51 8.16 1.85 -0.83
N VAL A 52 7.19 1.19 -0.20
CA VAL A 52 5.84 1.73 0.00
C VAL A 52 5.90 3.03 0.80
N LYS A 53 6.63 3.05 1.91
CA LYS A 53 6.78 4.26 2.73
C LYS A 53 7.36 5.44 1.95
N ASN A 54 8.43 5.20 1.19
CA ASN A 54 9.06 6.27 0.40
C ASN A 54 8.16 6.73 -0.75
N PHE A 55 7.51 5.79 -1.44
CA PHE A 55 6.61 6.08 -2.54
C PHE A 55 5.42 6.95 -2.09
N TYR A 56 4.81 6.66 -0.95
CA TYR A 56 3.72 7.48 -0.41
C TYR A 56 4.17 8.88 0.02
N ASN A 57 5.35 8.99 0.65
CA ASN A 57 5.90 10.29 1.05
C ASN A 57 6.24 11.19 -0.16
N GLU A 58 6.70 10.59 -1.26
CA GLU A 58 7.03 11.30 -2.49
C GLU A 58 5.79 11.68 -3.30
N ARG A 59 4.82 10.77 -3.42
CA ARG A 59 3.65 10.95 -4.31
C ARG A 59 2.55 11.80 -3.71
N GLN A 60 2.33 11.72 -2.40
CA GLN A 60 1.26 12.44 -1.70
C GLN A 60 -0.10 12.39 -2.42
N PHE A 61 -0.66 11.19 -2.55
CA PHE A 61 -1.83 10.89 -3.38
C PHE A 61 -3.07 11.75 -3.09
N GLN A 62 -3.91 11.95 -4.10
CA GLN A 62 -5.18 12.66 -3.95
C GLN A 62 -6.25 11.76 -3.31
N SER A 63 -6.24 10.45 -3.58
CA SER A 63 -7.17 9.50 -2.97
C SER A 63 -6.50 8.20 -2.54
N VAL A 64 -7.21 7.43 -1.70
CA VAL A 64 -6.75 6.09 -1.30
C VAL A 64 -6.83 5.11 -2.47
N GLU A 65 -7.83 5.24 -3.35
CA GLU A 65 -8.00 4.43 -4.55
C GLU A 65 -6.84 4.63 -5.53
N GLU A 66 -6.50 5.89 -5.83
CA GLU A 66 -5.35 6.23 -6.68
C GLU A 66 -4.06 5.66 -6.08
N SER A 67 -3.89 5.82 -4.76
CA SER A 67 -2.69 5.31 -4.08
C SER A 67 -2.52 3.79 -4.23
N LEU A 68 -3.63 3.04 -4.22
CA LEU A 68 -3.61 1.58 -4.39
C LEU A 68 -3.24 1.19 -5.82
N GLU A 69 -3.84 1.83 -6.81
CA GLU A 69 -3.57 1.54 -8.22
C GLU A 69 -2.11 1.85 -8.59
N GLU A 70 -1.61 3.02 -8.21
CA GLU A 70 -0.25 3.44 -8.52
C GLU A 70 0.78 2.63 -7.74
N THR A 71 0.51 2.29 -6.47
CA THR A 71 1.40 1.42 -5.70
C THR A 71 1.44 0.00 -6.28
N SER A 72 0.30 -0.53 -6.72
CA SER A 72 0.22 -1.85 -7.36
C SER A 72 1.08 -1.92 -8.63
N LYS A 73 0.96 -0.92 -9.51
CA LYS A 73 1.79 -0.81 -10.73
C LYS A 73 3.28 -0.71 -10.38
N ALA A 74 3.63 0.19 -9.47
CA ALA A 74 5.03 0.45 -9.13
C ALA A 74 5.69 -0.74 -8.41
N LEU A 75 4.94 -1.50 -7.60
CA LEU A 75 5.41 -2.76 -7.02
C LEU A 75 5.65 -3.82 -8.10
N LYS A 76 4.75 -3.98 -9.07
CA LYS A 76 4.95 -4.95 -10.17
C LYS A 76 6.17 -4.60 -11.03
N GLU A 77 6.37 -3.31 -11.32
CA GLU A 77 7.55 -2.84 -12.06
C GLU A 77 8.85 -3.13 -11.30
N LYS A 78 8.87 -2.90 -9.98
CA LYS A 78 10.05 -3.10 -9.14
C LYS A 78 10.34 -4.58 -8.86
N PHE A 79 9.31 -5.41 -8.73
CA PHE A 79 9.41 -6.80 -8.34
C PHE A 79 8.73 -7.69 -9.40
N SER A 80 9.49 -7.99 -10.46
CA SER A 80 8.99 -8.72 -11.64
C SER A 80 8.39 -10.10 -11.33
N SER A 81 8.82 -10.73 -10.23
CA SER A 81 8.33 -12.04 -9.78
C SER A 81 6.94 -12.03 -9.14
N LEU A 82 6.33 -10.85 -8.89
CA LEU A 82 4.94 -10.73 -8.44
C LEU A 82 3.99 -11.35 -9.45
N THR A 83 3.07 -12.19 -8.98
CA THR A 83 1.98 -12.77 -9.78
C THR A 83 0.63 -12.21 -9.38
N SER A 84 0.45 -11.83 -8.12
CA SER A 84 -0.71 -11.06 -7.69
C SER A 84 -0.41 -10.24 -6.44
N LEU A 85 -1.23 -9.21 -6.24
CA LEU A 85 -1.19 -8.32 -5.10
C LEU A 85 -2.62 -8.14 -4.57
N LYS A 86 -2.79 -8.31 -3.26
CA LYS A 86 -3.90 -7.71 -2.52
C LYS A 86 -3.34 -6.64 -1.62
N MET A 87 -3.94 -5.46 -1.68
CA MET A 87 -3.51 -4.31 -0.90
C MET A 87 -4.73 -3.62 -0.32
N GLU A 88 -4.64 -3.28 0.96
CA GLU A 88 -5.62 -2.47 1.68
C GLU A 88 -4.89 -1.33 2.35
N ILE A 89 -5.48 -0.14 2.28
CA ILE A 89 -5.02 1.03 3.02
C ILE A 89 -6.18 1.60 3.82
N LEU A 90 -5.93 1.89 5.09
CA LEU A 90 -6.89 2.42 6.04
C LEU A 90 -6.35 3.74 6.62
N LYS A 91 -7.19 4.77 6.66
CA LYS A 91 -6.98 5.98 7.47
C LYS A 91 -7.55 5.70 8.85
N THR A 92 -6.67 5.57 9.85
CA THR A 92 -7.04 5.11 11.19
C THR A 92 -7.62 6.21 12.07
N GLU A 93 -7.31 7.48 11.79
CA GLU A 93 -7.62 8.60 12.69
C GLU A 93 -8.43 9.74 12.03
N ILE A 94 -8.81 9.61 10.75
CA ILE A 94 -9.48 10.69 10.00
C ILE A 94 -10.93 10.94 10.46
N LEU A 95 -11.63 9.90 10.93
CA LEU A 95 -12.99 9.99 11.45
C LEU A 95 -13.03 9.44 12.87
N PRO A 96 -13.65 10.15 13.83
CA PRO A 96 -13.61 9.78 15.25
C PRO A 96 -14.28 8.44 15.56
N ASN A 97 -15.20 7.98 14.70
CA ASN A 97 -16.04 6.81 14.95
C ASN A 97 -15.92 5.74 13.85
N ALA A 98 -14.96 5.88 12.94
CA ALA A 98 -14.80 4.96 11.82
C ALA A 98 -13.36 4.91 11.32
N VAL A 99 -12.87 3.70 11.06
CA VAL A 99 -11.69 3.47 10.23
C VAL A 99 -12.18 3.31 8.80
N VAL A 100 -11.66 4.13 7.89
CA VAL A 100 -12.09 4.15 6.50
C VAL A 100 -10.92 3.92 5.56
N GLY A 101 -11.20 3.37 4.38
CA GLY A 101 -10.14 3.03 3.45
C GLY A 101 -10.66 2.31 2.22
N ALA A 102 -9.72 1.80 1.45
CA ALA A 102 -10.00 1.07 0.22
C ALA A 102 -9.10 -0.16 0.12
N LYS A 103 -9.50 -1.10 -0.74
CA LYS A 103 -8.70 -2.28 -1.06
C LYS A 103 -8.77 -2.60 -2.55
N ILE A 104 -7.67 -3.15 -3.07
CA ILE A 104 -7.56 -3.63 -4.45
C ILE A 104 -7.03 -5.06 -4.46
N ASN A 105 -7.46 -5.82 -5.46
CA ASN A 105 -6.87 -7.12 -5.79
C ASN A 105 -6.45 -7.08 -7.26
N THR A 106 -5.18 -7.32 -7.54
CA THR A 106 -4.60 -7.27 -8.88
C THR A 106 -3.90 -8.60 -9.20
N ILE A 107 -4.12 -9.12 -10.40
CA ILE A 107 -3.41 -10.27 -10.97
C ILE A 107 -2.59 -9.74 -12.16
N PHE A 108 -1.33 -10.16 -12.25
CA PHE A 108 -0.35 -9.65 -13.23
C PHE A 108 0.04 -10.68 -14.28
#